data_AF-T1C028-F1
#
_entry.id   AF-T1C028-F1
#
_cell.length_a   1.000
_cell.length_b   1.000
_cell.length_c   1.000
_cell.angle_alpha   90.00
_cell.angle_beta   90.00
_cell.angle_gamma   90.00
#
_symmetry.space_group_name_H-M   'P 1'
#
loop_
_entity.id
_entity.type
_entity.pdbx_description
1 polymer ?
#
loop_
_entity_poly.entity_id
_entity_poly.type
_entity_poly.pdbx_seq_one_letter_code
_entity_poly.pdbx_strand_id
1 'polypeptide(L)'
;TCTATYPLPLAGFIEPAPEFLCRQCRVPRVKITFRGVRPDLYCINPECPEHHKAFRLGVCPSCGRPLEVRYSFQGKRFGGCSGYPECRTTYPLPQRGKLEISPEPCPECRAPIVTAIEAGRPPWKLCINPACPSRIREGAAKEERAKARAAAQRKKSRARSPAARAAPASDRARRPRPKPAGSSPPAPRKPAARRRSPAPETVPAKAAVSRSSAVG
;
A
#
# COMPACT_ATOMS: atom_id res chain seq x y z
N THR A 1 27.05 -11.83 27.29
CA THR A 1 27.04 -10.50 26.66
C THR A 1 26.25 -10.59 25.38
N CYS A 2 25.38 -9.61 25.08
CA CYS A 2 24.57 -9.64 23.87
C CYS A 2 25.41 -9.10 22.70
N THR A 3 25.75 -9.96 21.74
CA THR A 3 26.77 -9.68 20.71
C THR A 3 26.22 -8.90 19.51
N ALA A 4 24.90 -8.84 19.32
CA ALA A 4 24.29 -8.11 18.20
C ALA A 4 22.86 -7.67 18.52
N THR A 5 22.51 -6.45 18.12
CA THR A 5 21.15 -5.90 18.17
C THR A 5 20.66 -5.66 16.75
N TYR A 6 19.53 -6.25 16.39
CA TYR A 6 18.96 -6.13 15.05
C TYR A 6 17.64 -5.37 15.09
N PRO A 7 17.37 -4.48 14.11
CA PRO A 7 16.11 -3.78 14.03
C PRO A 7 14.98 -4.77 13.70
N LEU A 8 13.96 -4.83 14.57
CA LEU A 8 12.78 -5.65 14.30
C LEU A 8 11.93 -5.02 13.18
N PRO A 9 11.32 -5.83 12.31
CA PRO A 9 10.42 -5.32 11.28
C PRO A 9 9.22 -4.61 11.90
N LEU A 10 8.83 -3.46 11.32
CA LEU A 10 7.80 -2.57 11.86
C LEU A 10 6.35 -3.11 11.75
N ALA A 11 6.14 -4.34 11.27
CA ALA A 11 4.82 -4.87 10.97
C ALA A 11 4.66 -6.35 11.34
N GLY A 12 3.50 -6.67 11.95
CA GLY A 12 3.14 -8.03 12.38
C GLY A 12 3.34 -8.26 13.88
N PHE A 13 2.72 -9.31 14.43
CA PHE A 13 3.05 -9.81 15.76
C PHE A 13 4.29 -10.69 15.64
N ILE A 14 5.35 -10.34 16.38
CA ILE A 14 6.66 -10.98 16.28
C ILE A 14 6.85 -11.87 17.51
N GLU A 15 6.99 -13.16 17.26
CA GLU A 15 7.36 -14.15 18.28
C GLU A 15 8.82 -14.57 18.04
N PRO A 16 9.69 -14.55 19.07
CA PRO A 16 11.03 -15.09 18.94
C PRO A 16 10.94 -16.61 18.68
N ALA A 17 11.72 -17.11 17.73
CA ALA A 17 11.76 -18.52 17.37
C ALA A 17 13.22 -19.03 17.35
N PRO A 18 13.91 -18.99 18.51
CA PRO A 18 15.35 -19.29 18.62
C PRO A 18 15.73 -20.72 18.22
N GLU A 19 14.77 -21.64 18.24
CA GLU A 19 14.90 -23.01 17.80
C GLU A 19 15.14 -23.15 16.28
N PHE A 20 14.75 -22.14 15.49
CA PHE A 20 14.97 -22.12 14.06
C PHE A 20 16.13 -21.21 13.70
N LEU A 21 17.28 -21.80 13.35
CA LEU A 21 18.42 -21.06 12.83
C LEU A 21 18.27 -20.80 11.32
N CYS A 22 18.68 -19.63 10.85
CA CYS A 22 18.77 -19.33 9.42
C CYS A 22 19.86 -20.19 8.77
N ARG A 23 19.60 -20.73 7.56
CA ARG A 23 20.56 -21.61 6.86
C ARG A 23 21.81 -20.87 6.37
N GLN A 24 21.71 -19.58 6.04
CA GLN A 24 22.83 -18.80 5.50
C GLN A 24 23.76 -18.27 6.61
N CYS A 25 23.20 -17.63 7.63
CA CYS A 25 23.97 -16.87 8.62
C CYS A 25 23.91 -17.46 10.03
N ARG A 26 23.19 -18.58 10.23
CA ARG A 26 23.05 -19.31 11.50
C ARG A 26 22.56 -18.48 12.70
N VAL A 27 21.99 -17.29 12.46
CA VAL A 27 21.31 -16.53 13.51
C VAL A 27 19.87 -17.04 13.74
N PRO A 28 19.32 -16.84 14.94
CA PRO A 28 17.92 -17.11 15.25
C PRO A 28 16.94 -16.48 14.26
N ARG A 29 15.83 -17.16 14.01
CA ARG A 29 14.69 -16.63 13.26
C ARG A 29 13.65 -16.04 14.21
N VAL A 30 12.79 -15.21 13.65
CA VAL A 30 11.59 -14.69 14.29
C VAL A 30 10.38 -15.12 13.49
N LYS A 31 9.32 -15.47 14.17
CA LYS A 31 8.04 -15.83 13.56
C LYS A 31 7.18 -14.58 13.50
N ILE A 32 6.81 -14.16 12.29
CA ILE A 32 5.99 -12.97 12.09
C ILE A 32 4.59 -13.41 11.65
N THR A 33 3.59 -13.00 12.43
CA THR A 33 2.18 -13.25 12.14
C THR A 33 1.50 -11.98 11.67
N PHE A 34 0.97 -12.00 10.44
CA PHE A 34 0.09 -10.94 9.92
C PHE A 34 -1.38 -11.37 10.07
N ARG A 35 -2.30 -10.41 10.23
CA ARG A 35 -3.73 -10.70 10.41
C ARG A 35 -4.27 -11.53 9.25
N GLY A 36 -4.76 -12.75 9.54
CA GLY A 36 -5.35 -13.65 8.55
C GLY A 36 -4.36 -14.37 7.64
N VAL A 37 -3.05 -14.31 7.93
CA VAL A 37 -2.00 -15.00 7.17
C VAL A 37 -1.33 -16.02 8.09
N ARG A 38 -0.86 -17.14 7.52
CA ARG A 38 -0.07 -18.12 8.28
C ARG A 38 1.25 -17.47 8.75
N PRO A 39 1.71 -17.77 9.96
CA PRO A 39 2.98 -17.25 10.45
C PRO A 39 4.14 -17.72 9.57
N ASP A 40 5.02 -16.80 9.18
CA ASP A 40 6.22 -17.08 8.41
C ASP A 40 7.48 -16.89 9.28
N LEU A 41 8.51 -17.72 9.04
CA LEU A 41 9.81 -17.64 9.72
C LEU A 41 10.76 -16.70 8.96
N TYR A 42 11.15 -15.59 9.58
CA TYR A 42 12.07 -14.58 9.05
C TYR A 42 13.42 -14.67 9.75
N CYS A 43 14.52 -14.57 8.99
CA CYS A 43 15.83 -14.33 9.61
C CYS A 43 15.82 -12.95 10.29
N ILE A 44 16.56 -12.78 11.38
CA ILE A 44 16.67 -11.50 12.11
C ILE A 44 17.83 -10.60 11.62
N ASN A 45 18.80 -11.15 10.89
CA ASN A 45 19.96 -10.39 10.39
C ASN A 45 19.64 -9.68 9.06
N PRO A 46 19.57 -8.33 9.01
CA PRO A 46 19.28 -7.54 7.82
C PRO A 46 20.40 -7.52 6.78
N GLU A 47 21.48 -8.27 6.94
CA GLU A 47 22.48 -8.46 5.88
C GLU A 47 22.35 -9.83 5.21
N CYS A 48 21.54 -10.71 5.79
CA CYS A 48 21.36 -12.07 5.28
C CYS A 48 20.47 -12.09 4.03
N PRO A 49 20.88 -12.76 2.93
CA PRO A 49 20.04 -12.93 1.74
C PRO A 49 18.66 -13.55 2.02
N GLU A 50 18.54 -14.41 3.04
CA GLU A 50 17.26 -15.00 3.48
C GLU A 50 16.41 -14.07 4.36
N HIS A 51 16.98 -13.03 4.97
CA HIS A 51 16.22 -12.03 5.73
C HIS A 51 15.36 -11.20 4.78
N HIS A 52 15.92 -10.89 3.61
CA HIS A 52 15.28 -10.10 2.58
C HIS A 52 14.44 -10.97 1.66
N LYS A 53 13.29 -11.44 2.14
CA LYS A 53 12.15 -11.59 1.22
C LYS A 53 11.56 -10.22 0.81
N ALA A 54 12.40 -9.18 0.73
CA ALA A 54 12.07 -7.98 -0.03
C ALA A 54 12.06 -8.40 -1.50
N PHE A 55 10.89 -8.41 -2.10
CA PHE A 55 10.72 -8.75 -3.50
C PHE A 55 11.50 -7.74 -4.36
N ARG A 56 12.69 -8.12 -4.84
CA ARG A 56 13.55 -7.29 -5.69
C ARG A 56 12.96 -7.20 -7.07
N LEU A 57 12.46 -6.03 -7.43
CA LEU A 57 11.78 -5.76 -8.70
C LEU A 57 12.77 -5.67 -9.86
N GLY A 58 14.05 -5.36 -9.59
CA GLY A 58 15.10 -5.21 -10.59
C GLY A 58 16.06 -4.08 -10.23
N VAL A 59 16.67 -3.47 -11.23
CA VAL A 59 17.62 -2.36 -11.06
C VAL A 59 16.90 -1.01 -11.24
N CYS A 60 17.24 -0.02 -10.43
CA CYS A 60 16.72 1.33 -10.55
C CYS A 60 17.37 2.06 -11.75
N PRO A 61 16.58 2.62 -12.70
CA PRO A 61 17.13 3.32 -13.85
C PRO A 61 17.81 4.65 -13.49
N SER A 62 17.52 5.23 -12.32
CA SER A 62 18.06 6.53 -11.90
C SER A 62 19.45 6.44 -11.27
N CYS A 63 19.76 5.35 -10.55
CA CYS A 63 20.98 5.23 -9.75
C CYS A 63 21.68 3.86 -9.82
N GLY A 64 21.11 2.89 -10.53
CA GLY A 64 21.70 1.55 -10.66
C GLY A 64 21.60 0.65 -9.41
N ARG A 65 21.03 1.15 -8.29
CA ARG A 65 20.81 0.36 -7.08
C ARG A 65 19.56 -0.53 -7.20
N PRO A 66 19.44 -1.61 -6.40
CA PRO A 66 18.28 -2.49 -6.47
C PRO A 66 16.98 -1.77 -6.09
N LEU A 67 15.91 -2.15 -6.78
CA LEU A 67 14.55 -1.67 -6.56
C LEU A 67 13.78 -2.76 -5.82
N GLU A 68 13.16 -2.43 -4.70
CA GLU A 68 12.53 -3.39 -3.78
C GLU A 68 11.07 -3.03 -3.50
N VAL A 69 10.24 -4.04 -3.25
CA VAL A 69 8.87 -3.78 -2.76
C VAL A 69 8.94 -3.32 -1.31
N ARG A 70 8.51 -2.08 -1.09
CA ARG A 70 8.34 -1.48 0.23
C ARG A 70 6.86 -1.23 0.51
N TYR A 71 6.52 -1.12 1.78
CA TYR A 71 5.17 -0.79 2.24
C TYR A 71 5.18 0.60 2.86
N SER A 72 4.19 1.41 2.50
CA SER A 72 3.96 2.70 3.14
C SER A 72 3.35 2.49 4.53
N PHE A 73 3.34 3.53 5.36
CA PHE A 73 2.65 3.50 6.66
C PHE A 73 1.17 3.09 6.54
N GLN A 74 0.52 3.45 5.43
CA GLN A 74 -0.86 3.06 5.13
C GLN A 74 -1.00 1.59 4.68
N GLY A 75 0.09 0.82 4.65
CA GLY A 75 0.11 -0.57 4.19
C GLY A 75 0.05 -0.73 2.66
N LYS A 76 0.06 0.36 1.89
CA LYS A 76 0.12 0.29 0.42
C LYS A 76 1.51 -0.10 -0.04
N ARG A 77 1.62 -1.08 -0.94
CA ARG A 77 2.91 -1.52 -1.50
C ARG A 77 3.34 -0.68 -2.69
N PHE A 78 4.63 -0.41 -2.79
CA PHE A 78 5.25 0.36 -3.87
C PHE A 78 6.68 -0.13 -4.12
N GLY A 79 7.21 0.10 -5.32
CA GLY A 79 8.61 -0.17 -5.62
C GLY A 79 9.46 1.01 -5.18
N GLY A 80 10.33 0.84 -4.20
CA GLY A 80 11.25 1.87 -3.71
C GLY A 80 12.70 1.49 -3.98
N CYS A 81 13.54 2.46 -4.32
CA CYS A 81 14.98 2.22 -4.42
C CYS A 81 15.55 1.90 -3.04
N SER A 82 16.45 0.90 -2.96
CA SER A 82 17.19 0.58 -1.74
C SER A 82 18.12 1.72 -1.31
N GLY A 83 18.54 2.57 -2.26
CA GLY A 83 19.42 3.71 -2.05
C GLY A 83 18.79 4.93 -1.41
N TYR A 84 17.59 4.84 -0.82
CA TYR A 84 16.99 5.95 -0.07
C TYR A 84 17.84 6.26 1.19
N PRO A 85 18.15 7.53 1.53
CA PRO A 85 17.55 8.78 1.05
C PRO A 85 18.19 9.41 -0.20
N GLU A 86 19.32 8.89 -0.67
CA GLU A 86 20.06 9.43 -1.82
C GLU A 86 19.28 9.29 -3.13
N CYS A 87 18.54 8.20 -3.30
CA CYS A 87 17.63 7.99 -4.42
C CYS A 87 16.17 7.92 -3.93
N ARG A 88 15.36 8.92 -4.33
CA ARG A 88 13.92 9.02 -3.99
C ARG A 88 13.00 8.44 -5.07
N THR A 89 13.55 7.72 -6.04
CA THR A 89 12.76 7.09 -7.10
C THR A 89 11.83 6.03 -6.50
N THR A 90 10.54 6.20 -6.75
CA THR A 90 9.49 5.27 -6.32
C THR A 90 8.53 5.02 -7.46
N TYR A 91 7.92 3.83 -7.47
CA TYR A 91 6.97 3.43 -8.49
C TYR A 91 5.72 2.79 -7.89
N PRO A 92 4.52 3.14 -8.41
CA PRO A 92 3.28 2.55 -7.94
C PRO A 92 3.16 1.09 -8.40
N LEU A 93 2.80 0.21 -7.48
CA LEU A 93 2.52 -1.20 -7.76
C LEU A 93 1.03 -1.52 -7.60
N PRO A 94 0.51 -2.55 -8.29
CA PRO A 94 -0.82 -3.10 -8.01
C PRO A 94 -0.91 -3.49 -6.54
N GLN A 95 -2.01 -3.22 -5.85
CA GLN A 95 -2.07 -3.42 -4.38
C GLN A 95 -2.42 -4.86 -3.96
N ARG A 96 -2.97 -5.67 -4.87
CA ARG A 96 -3.45 -7.03 -4.59
C ARG A 96 -2.74 -8.05 -5.45
N GLY A 97 -2.83 -9.32 -5.05
CA GLY A 97 -2.28 -10.43 -5.82
C GLY A 97 -0.78 -10.61 -5.69
N LYS A 98 -0.24 -11.62 -6.36
CA LYS A 98 1.19 -11.94 -6.41
C LYS A 98 1.85 -11.12 -7.52
N LEU A 99 3.09 -10.70 -7.28
CA LEU A 99 3.95 -10.10 -8.30
C LEU A 99 5.03 -11.11 -8.67
N GLU A 100 5.32 -11.20 -9.96
CA GLU A 100 6.44 -11.97 -10.50
C GLU A 100 7.28 -11.05 -11.39
N ILE A 101 8.60 -11.14 -11.29
CA ILE A 101 9.52 -10.29 -12.06
C ILE A 101 9.69 -10.90 -13.45
N SER A 102 9.58 -10.05 -14.47
CA SER A 102 9.98 -10.42 -15.82
C SER A 102 11.51 -10.30 -15.95
N PRO A 103 12.21 -11.28 -16.55
CA PRO A 103 13.65 -11.20 -16.75
C PRO A 103 14.06 -10.06 -17.70
N GLU A 104 13.15 -9.65 -18.59
CA GLU A 104 13.41 -8.60 -19.58
C GLU A 104 13.01 -7.20 -19.05
N PRO A 105 13.93 -6.23 -19.06
CA PRO A 105 13.61 -4.83 -18.79
C PRO A 105 12.81 -4.21 -19.94
N CYS A 106 12.12 -3.10 -19.67
CA CYS A 106 11.37 -2.38 -20.68
C CYS A 106 12.32 -1.76 -21.75
N PRO A 107 12.05 -1.94 -23.05
CA PRO A 107 12.92 -1.40 -24.12
C PRO A 107 12.89 0.13 -24.19
N GLU A 108 11.79 0.77 -23.79
CA GLU A 108 11.64 2.23 -23.90
C GLU A 108 12.26 2.99 -22.72
N CYS A 109 12.04 2.50 -21.49
CA CYS A 109 12.44 3.23 -20.28
C CYS A 109 13.45 2.48 -19.41
N ARG A 110 13.88 1.27 -19.82
CA ARG A 110 14.80 0.38 -19.09
C ARG A 110 14.37 -0.02 -17.67
N ALA A 111 13.17 0.38 -17.26
CA ALA A 111 12.62 0.00 -15.97
C ALA A 111 12.15 -1.46 -15.99
N PRO A 112 12.18 -2.16 -14.86
CA PRO A 112 11.75 -3.56 -14.80
C PRO A 112 10.26 -3.71 -15.11
N ILE A 113 9.93 -4.85 -15.74
CA ILE A 113 8.56 -5.26 -16.00
C ILE A 113 8.15 -6.27 -14.93
N VAL A 114 6.94 -6.11 -14.38
CA VAL A 114 6.35 -7.03 -13.42
C VAL A 114 5.07 -7.64 -13.99
N THR A 115 4.86 -8.92 -13.72
CA THR A 115 3.62 -9.62 -14.00
C THR A 115 2.78 -9.62 -12.72
N ALA A 116 1.57 -9.06 -12.80
CA ALA A 116 0.63 -9.05 -11.70
C ALA A 116 -0.40 -10.18 -11.88
N ILE A 117 -0.54 -11.00 -10.84
CA ILE A 117 -1.46 -12.13 -10.77
C ILE A 117 -2.50 -11.82 -9.68
N GLU A 118 -3.67 -11.33 -10.09
CA GLU A 118 -4.80 -11.03 -9.21
C GLU A 118 -5.95 -12.02 -9.42
N ALA A 119 -6.69 -12.33 -8.36
CA ALA A 119 -7.89 -13.17 -8.47
C ALA A 119 -8.95 -12.50 -9.35
N GLY A 120 -9.54 -13.25 -10.28
CA GLY A 120 -10.60 -12.78 -11.17
C GLY A 120 -10.13 -11.99 -12.40
N ARG A 121 -8.82 -11.86 -12.65
CA ARG A 121 -8.28 -11.26 -13.87
C ARG A 121 -7.09 -12.07 -14.38
N PRO A 122 -6.97 -12.34 -15.69
CA PRO A 122 -5.81 -13.06 -16.24
C PRO A 122 -4.53 -12.28 -15.94
N PRO A 123 -3.39 -12.94 -15.66
CA PRO A 123 -2.12 -12.27 -15.39
C PRO A 123 -1.78 -11.23 -16.45
N TRP A 124 -1.32 -10.05 -16.02
CA TRP A 124 -0.93 -8.98 -16.94
C TRP A 124 0.48 -8.46 -16.64
N LYS A 125 1.23 -8.22 -17.71
CA LYS A 125 2.54 -7.54 -17.65
C LYS A 125 2.33 -6.04 -17.49
N LEU A 126 3.17 -5.43 -16.67
CA LEU A 126 3.14 -4.01 -16.34
C LEU A 126 4.56 -3.47 -16.23
N CYS A 127 4.92 -2.51 -17.08
CA CYS A 127 6.13 -1.71 -16.87
C CYS A 127 5.96 -0.90 -15.58
N ILE A 128 6.94 -0.94 -14.67
CA ILE A 128 6.80 -0.28 -13.36
C ILE A 128 6.79 1.25 -13.45
N ASN A 129 7.42 1.83 -14.48
CA ASN A 129 7.50 3.27 -14.66
C ASN A 129 6.19 3.83 -15.24
N PRO A 130 5.43 4.66 -14.50
CA PRO A 130 4.19 5.26 -14.99
C PRO A 130 4.42 6.31 -16.08
N ALA A 131 5.62 6.89 -16.16
CA ALA A 131 5.98 7.88 -17.18
C ALA A 131 6.42 7.26 -18.51
N CYS A 132 6.38 5.92 -18.65
CA CYS A 132 6.75 5.24 -19.89
C CYS A 132 5.70 5.52 -20.99
N PRO A 133 6.09 5.95 -22.20
CA PRO A 133 5.14 6.35 -23.25
C PRO A 133 4.24 5.19 -23.70
N SER A 134 4.76 3.96 -23.84
CA SER A 134 3.94 2.75 -24.03
C SER A 134 2.85 2.61 -22.97
N ARG A 135 3.22 2.71 -21.68
CA ARG A 135 2.26 2.59 -20.58
C ARG A 135 1.21 3.70 -20.57
N ILE A 136 1.59 4.93 -20.92
CA ILE A 136 0.66 6.06 -21.02
C ILE A 136 -0.36 5.80 -22.14
N ARG A 137 0.10 5.39 -23.33
CA ARG A 137 -0.78 5.04 -24.46
C ARG A 137 -1.73 3.89 -24.13
N GLU A 138 -1.21 2.83 -23.51
CA GLU A 138 -2.04 1.71 -23.03
C GLU A 138 -3.07 2.15 -21.98
N GLY A 139 -2.70 3.07 -21.10
CA GLY A 139 -3.60 3.66 -20.10
C GLY A 139 -4.72 4.46 -20.73
N ALA A 140 -4.39 5.36 -21.66
CA ALA A 140 -5.36 6.19 -22.38
C ALA A 140 -6.35 5.32 -23.19
N ALA A 141 -5.86 4.32 -23.92
CA ALA A 141 -6.71 3.40 -24.67
C ALA A 141 -7.66 2.59 -23.76
N LYS A 142 -7.16 2.15 -22.58
CA LYS A 142 -8.01 1.45 -21.59
C LYS A 142 -9.09 2.36 -21.02
N GLU A 143 -8.76 3.62 -20.74
CA GLU A 143 -9.71 4.61 -20.23
C GLU A 143 -10.79 4.95 -21.27
N GLU A 144 -10.42 5.16 -22.53
CA GLU A 144 -11.37 5.40 -23.62
C GLU A 144 -12.32 4.21 -23.79
N ARG A 145 -11.79 2.99 -23.79
CA ARG A 145 -12.59 1.77 -23.89
C ARG A 145 -13.51 1.58 -22.68
N ALA A 146 -13.10 2.02 -21.49
CA ALA A 146 -13.94 2.03 -20.29
C ALA A 146 -15.05 3.08 -20.39
N LYS A 147 -14.76 4.30 -20.86
CA LYS A 147 -15.75 5.36 -21.12
C LYS A 147 -16.78 4.93 -22.16
N ALA A 148 -16.34 4.32 -23.26
CA ALA A 148 -17.22 3.77 -24.30
C ALA A 148 -18.14 2.67 -23.74
N ARG A 149 -17.60 1.75 -22.93
CA ARG A 149 -18.39 0.70 -22.25
C ARG A 149 -19.39 1.29 -21.27
N ALA A 150 -19.00 2.28 -20.47
CA ALA A 150 -19.88 2.96 -19.52
C ALA A 150 -21.00 3.74 -20.23
N ALA A 151 -20.70 4.42 -21.35
CA ALA A 151 -21.68 5.11 -22.17
C ALA A 151 -22.69 4.14 -22.81
N ALA A 152 -22.23 2.99 -23.32
CA ALA A 152 -23.09 1.94 -23.85
C ALA A 152 -24.00 1.34 -22.76
N GLN A 153 -23.49 1.11 -21.54
CA GLN A 153 -24.28 0.65 -20.40
C GLN A 153 -25.36 1.65 -20.00
N ARG A 154 -25.04 2.96 -19.96
CA ARG A 154 -26.01 4.03 -19.66
C ARG A 154 -27.13 4.13 -20.71
N LYS A 155 -26.82 3.96 -22.00
CA LYS A 155 -27.84 3.92 -23.07
C LYS A 155 -28.77 2.71 -22.90
N LYS A 156 -28.21 1.54 -22.56
CA LYS A 156 -28.97 0.31 -22.35
C LYS A 156 -29.87 0.36 -21.11
N SER A 157 -29.44 1.02 -20.03
CA SER A 157 -30.29 1.24 -18.84
C SER A 157 -31.42 2.24 -19.10
N ARG A 158 -31.18 3.27 -19.91
CA ARG A 158 -32.20 4.29 -20.26
C ARG A 158 -33.28 3.76 -21.23
N ALA A 159 -32.92 2.81 -22.09
CA ALA A 159 -33.87 2.11 -22.98
C ALA A 159 -34.70 1.04 -22.26
N ARG A 160 -34.29 0.59 -21.07
CA ARG A 160 -34.96 -0.46 -20.29
C ARG A 160 -35.87 0.09 -19.18
N SER A 161 -35.97 1.41 -19.03
CA SER A 161 -37.03 2.05 -18.22
C SER A 161 -38.34 1.92 -18.99
N PRO A 162 -39.36 1.20 -18.50
CA PRO A 162 -40.67 1.21 -19.12
C PRO A 162 -41.21 2.64 -19.04
N ALA A 163 -41.69 3.14 -20.17
CA ALA A 163 -42.56 4.31 -20.19
C ALA A 163 -43.66 4.10 -19.14
N ALA A 164 -43.86 5.09 -18.29
CA ALA A 164 -45.03 5.16 -17.44
C ALA A 164 -46.26 4.90 -18.31
N ARG A 165 -46.86 3.71 -18.18
CA ARG A 165 -48.23 3.50 -18.65
C ARG A 165 -49.10 4.40 -17.79
N ALA A 166 -49.77 5.33 -18.47
CA ALA A 166 -50.86 6.12 -17.92
C ALA A 166 -51.82 5.21 -17.14
N ALA A 167 -52.04 5.52 -15.86
CA ALA A 167 -53.19 5.00 -15.12
C ALA A 167 -54.36 5.96 -15.36
N PRO A 168 -55.56 5.50 -15.75
CA PRO A 168 -56.73 6.36 -15.83
C PRO A 168 -57.17 6.76 -14.42
N ALA A 169 -57.66 8.00 -14.31
CA ALA A 169 -58.20 8.56 -13.09
C ALA A 169 -59.38 7.71 -12.57
N SER A 170 -59.33 7.31 -11.31
CA SER A 170 -60.53 6.93 -10.57
C SER A 170 -60.53 7.63 -9.21
N ASP A 171 -61.45 8.58 -9.13
CA ASP A 171 -61.90 9.31 -7.96
C ASP A 171 -62.17 8.36 -6.78
N ARG A 172 -61.44 8.52 -5.67
CA ARG A 172 -61.93 8.04 -4.37
C ARG A 172 -61.39 8.88 -3.23
N ALA A 173 -62.28 9.78 -2.80
CA ALA A 173 -62.39 10.45 -1.52
C ALA A 173 -61.35 10.07 -0.44
N ARG A 174 -60.63 11.13 -0.06
CA ARG A 174 -59.73 11.28 1.08
C ARG A 174 -60.41 10.86 2.39
N ARG A 175 -59.95 9.78 3.02
CA ARG A 175 -60.18 9.52 4.46
C ARG A 175 -58.85 9.69 5.19
N PRO A 176 -58.73 10.62 6.16
CA PRO A 176 -57.47 10.80 6.87
C PRO A 176 -57.20 9.59 7.77
N ARG A 177 -56.00 9.00 7.62
CA ARG A 177 -55.45 8.01 8.55
C ARG A 177 -54.99 8.72 9.84
N PRO A 178 -55.22 8.15 11.03
CA PRO A 178 -54.72 8.72 12.27
C PRO A 178 -53.18 8.65 12.33
N LYS A 179 -52.57 9.71 12.88
CA LYS A 179 -51.12 9.86 13.06
C LYS A 179 -50.61 8.87 14.12
N PRO A 180 -49.56 8.08 13.85
CA PRO A 180 -48.84 7.40 14.93
C PRO A 180 -47.96 8.41 15.70
N ALA A 181 -47.96 8.26 17.01
CA ALA A 181 -47.19 9.06 17.96
C ALA A 181 -45.68 8.79 17.87
N GLY A 182 -44.90 9.86 17.96
CA GLY A 182 -43.62 9.95 18.67
C GLY A 182 -42.48 9.00 18.28
N SER A 183 -41.52 9.51 17.52
CA SER A 183 -40.11 9.25 17.82
C SER A 183 -39.31 10.54 17.64
N SER A 184 -38.67 10.97 18.73
CA SER A 184 -37.88 12.20 18.80
C SER A 184 -36.67 12.15 17.85
N PRO A 185 -36.23 13.30 17.30
CA PRO A 185 -35.02 13.36 16.49
C PRO A 185 -33.76 13.10 17.35
N PRO A 186 -32.73 12.42 16.82
CA PRO A 186 -31.44 12.34 17.50
C PRO A 186 -30.75 13.72 17.53
N ALA A 187 -30.17 14.05 18.68
CA ALA A 187 -29.48 15.31 18.94
C ALA A 187 -28.30 15.56 17.96
N PRO A 188 -27.98 16.84 17.66
CA PRO A 188 -26.81 17.18 16.86
C PRO A 188 -25.52 16.78 17.59
N ARG A 189 -24.64 16.07 16.88
CA ARG A 189 -23.30 15.74 17.37
C ARG A 189 -22.48 17.02 17.55
N LYS A 190 -22.02 17.30 18.78
CA LYS A 190 -21.06 18.37 19.07
C LYS A 190 -19.77 18.18 18.25
N PRO A 191 -19.14 19.25 17.73
CA PRO A 191 -17.85 19.14 17.09
C PRO A 191 -16.79 18.72 18.11
N ALA A 192 -15.96 17.74 17.75
CA ALA A 192 -14.84 17.30 18.57
C ALA A 192 -13.83 18.44 18.72
N ALA A 193 -13.54 18.81 19.97
CA ALA A 193 -12.50 19.75 20.31
C ALA A 193 -11.15 19.26 19.75
N ARG A 194 -10.48 20.12 18.98
CA ARG A 194 -9.06 19.94 18.63
C ARG A 194 -8.26 19.80 19.92
N ARG A 195 -7.72 18.61 20.19
CA ARG A 195 -6.63 18.48 21.16
C ARG A 195 -5.45 19.27 20.60
N ARG A 196 -5.05 20.33 21.31
CA ARG A 196 -3.76 21.00 21.12
C ARG A 196 -2.66 19.95 21.37
N SER A 197 -1.73 19.84 20.43
CA SER A 197 -0.47 19.12 20.67
C SER A 197 0.27 19.77 21.84
N PRO A 198 0.85 19.01 22.77
CA PRO A 198 1.82 19.59 23.71
C PRO A 198 3.05 20.09 22.94
N ALA A 199 3.58 21.23 23.38
CA ALA A 199 4.79 21.84 22.85
C ALA A 199 6.00 20.90 23.01
N PRO A 200 7.01 20.98 22.15
CA PRO A 200 8.25 20.23 22.33
C PRO A 200 8.97 20.72 23.60
N GLU A 201 9.23 19.81 24.54
CA GLU A 201 10.18 20.05 25.63
C GLU A 201 11.57 20.28 25.03
N THR A 202 12.11 21.46 25.30
CA THR A 202 13.49 21.83 25.02
C THR A 202 14.42 20.93 25.83
N VAL A 203 15.20 20.08 25.15
CA VAL A 203 16.31 19.34 25.77
C VAL A 203 17.39 20.37 26.15
N PRO A 204 17.82 20.45 27.42
CA PRO A 204 18.90 21.36 27.80
C PRO A 204 20.21 20.92 27.14
N ALA A 205 20.92 21.89 26.57
CA ALA A 205 22.27 21.72 26.05
C ALA A 205 23.17 21.19 27.17
N LYS A 206 23.74 20.00 26.99
CA LYS A 206 24.81 19.50 27.86
C LYS A 206 26.01 20.44 27.73
N ALA A 207 26.39 21.00 28.87
CA ALA A 207 27.60 21.76 29.09
C ALA A 207 28.83 21.04 28.52
N ALA A 208 29.59 21.77 27.72
CA ALA A 208 30.96 21.46 27.39
C ALA A 208 31.79 21.56 28.68
N VAL A 209 32.22 20.42 29.21
CA VAL A 209 33.29 20.38 30.20
C VAL A 209 34.59 20.09 29.46
N SER A 210 35.40 21.14 29.38
CA SER A 210 36.79 21.15 28.96
C SER A 210 37.61 20.15 29.76
N ARG A 211 38.46 19.38 29.08
CA ARG A 211 39.69 18.85 29.69
C ARG A 211 40.85 19.09 28.74
N SER A 212 41.58 20.15 29.06
CA SER A 212 42.98 20.32 28.72
C SER A 212 43.76 19.12 29.25
N SER A 213 44.55 18.50 28.37
CA SER A 213 45.78 17.81 28.78
C SER A 213 46.89 18.36 27.90
N ALA A 214 47.68 19.21 28.52
CA ALA A 214 48.99 19.61 28.05
C ALA A 214 50.04 18.59 28.56
N VAL A 215 51.14 18.53 27.80
CA VAL A 215 52.48 18.07 28.18
C VAL A 215 52.73 16.55 28.19
N GLY A 216 53.74 16.16 27.41
CA GLY A 216 54.36 14.85 27.33
C GLY A 216 55.10 14.70 26.02
#